data_AF-A0A7J4UM68-F1
#
_entry.id   AF-A0A7J4UM68-F1
#
_cell.length_a   1.000
_cell.length_b   1.000
_cell.length_c   1.000
_cell.angle_alpha   90.00
_cell.angle_beta   90.00
_cell.angle_gamma   90.00
#
_symmetry.space_group_name_H-M   'P 1'
#
loop_
_entity.id
_entity.type
_entity.pdbx_description
1 polymer ?
#
loop_
_entity_poly.entity_id
_entity_poly.type
_entity_poly.pdbx_seq_one_letter_code
_entity_poly.pdbx_strand_id
1 'polypeptide(L)'
;MVRDLTNKHPKYYEATLQLREISQDVVDYVEKVCAKGELKVAKVVELKNGLDYFMSDNELTRGLGKQLQKRFGGELTVTASLHTKKDGKELYRVTVLFRPTPFRKGDLVMYGGEKHVVRAMGKDIFLQNSKTGKKEHIKYRDVKLIREVME
;
A
#
# COMPACT_ATOMS: atom_id res chain seq x y z
N MET A 1 0.88 11.10 -17.02
CA MET A 1 -0.29 11.67 -16.35
C MET A 1 -1.46 11.76 -17.33
N VAL A 2 -2.47 10.91 -17.17
CA VAL A 2 -3.71 11.00 -17.95
C VAL A 2 -4.58 12.08 -17.34
N ARG A 3 -4.61 13.23 -18.01
CA ARG A 3 -5.35 14.41 -17.53
C ARG A 3 -6.81 14.44 -17.97
N ASP A 4 -7.20 13.56 -18.90
CA ASP A 4 -8.55 13.56 -19.47
C ASP A 4 -9.04 12.14 -19.80
N LEU A 5 -10.21 11.79 -19.27
CA LEU A 5 -10.90 10.51 -19.48
C LEU A 5 -12.11 10.65 -20.43
N THR A 6 -12.44 11.85 -20.89
CA THR A 6 -13.64 12.14 -21.70
C THR A 6 -13.78 11.28 -22.96
N ASN A 7 -12.65 10.91 -23.57
CA ASN A 7 -12.60 10.05 -24.77
C ASN A 7 -12.21 8.60 -24.49
N LYS A 8 -12.11 8.19 -23.21
CA LYS A 8 -11.76 6.82 -22.85
C LYS A 8 -12.99 6.01 -22.52
N HIS A 9 -12.94 4.71 -22.82
CA HIS A 9 -14.01 3.79 -22.46
C HIS A 9 -14.29 3.87 -20.95
N PRO A 10 -15.55 3.85 -20.48
CA PRO A 10 -15.88 4.02 -19.05
C PRO A 10 -15.18 3.04 -18.10
N LYS A 11 -14.77 1.88 -18.63
CA LYS A 11 -14.01 0.84 -17.90
C LYS A 11 -12.48 1.00 -18.00
N TYR A 12 -11.98 2.10 -18.56
CA TYR A 12 -10.55 2.34 -18.71
C TYR A 12 -9.88 2.55 -17.36
N TYR A 13 -8.75 1.89 -17.15
CA TYR A 13 -7.91 2.07 -15.98
C TYR A 13 -6.45 1.77 -16.31
N GLU A 14 -5.54 2.37 -15.55
CA GLU A 14 -4.09 2.19 -15.70
C GLU A 14 -3.48 1.48 -14.49
N ALA A 15 -4.14 1.56 -13.34
CA ALA A 15 -3.70 0.89 -12.15
C ALA A 15 -4.84 0.24 -11.37
N THR A 16 -4.52 -0.80 -10.61
CA THR A 16 -5.41 -1.38 -9.60
C THR A 16 -4.78 -1.13 -8.24
N LEU A 17 -5.47 -0.40 -7.37
CA LEU A 17 -5.13 -0.35 -5.94
C LEU A 17 -5.87 -1.48 -5.24
N GLN A 18 -5.10 -2.45 -4.75
CA GLN A 18 -5.59 -3.61 -4.03
C GLN A 18 -5.35 -3.40 -2.54
N LEU A 19 -6.44 -3.33 -1.77
CA LEU A 19 -6.42 -3.26 -0.31
C LEU A 19 -6.77 -4.64 0.23
N ARG A 20 -5.95 -5.19 1.12
CA ARG A 20 -6.17 -6.52 1.70
C ARG A 20 -6.03 -6.48 3.21
N GLU A 21 -6.92 -7.19 3.90
CA GLU A 21 -6.92 -7.31 5.38
C GLU A 21 -6.93 -5.93 6.05
N ILE A 22 -7.67 -4.99 5.47
CA ILE A 22 -7.71 -3.59 5.91
C ILE A 22 -8.82 -3.33 6.93
N SER A 23 -8.60 -2.28 7.73
CA SER A 23 -9.62 -1.65 8.56
C SER A 23 -10.37 -0.56 7.79
N GLN A 24 -11.55 -0.17 8.29
CA GLN A 24 -12.41 0.82 7.63
C GLN A 24 -11.73 2.20 7.49
N ASP A 25 -10.87 2.60 8.43
CA ASP A 25 -10.13 3.87 8.35
C ASP A 25 -9.18 3.97 7.15
N VAL A 26 -8.66 2.84 6.65
CA VAL A 26 -7.88 2.78 5.42
C VAL A 26 -8.76 3.06 4.21
N VAL A 27 -9.97 2.46 4.18
CA VAL A 27 -10.96 2.65 3.12
C VAL A 27 -11.40 4.11 3.08
N ASP A 28 -11.79 4.67 4.23
CA ASP A 28 -12.23 6.06 4.36
C ASP A 28 -11.14 7.04 3.88
N TYR A 29 -9.87 6.73 4.16
CA TYR A 29 -8.75 7.54 3.66
C TYR A 29 -8.63 7.50 2.14
N VAL A 30 -8.74 6.32 1.53
CA VAL A 30 -8.69 6.15 0.06
C VAL A 30 -9.84 6.91 -0.59
N GLU A 31 -11.07 6.73 -0.10
CA GLU A 31 -12.25 7.41 -0.63
C GLU A 31 -12.12 8.93 -0.52
N LYS A 32 -11.62 9.44 0.62
CA LYS A 32 -11.35 10.86 0.82
C LYS A 32 -10.32 11.41 -0.17
N VAL A 33 -9.27 10.66 -0.49
CA VAL A 33 -8.26 11.06 -1.48
C VAL A 33 -8.87 11.08 -2.88
N CYS A 34 -9.64 10.05 -3.25
CA CYS A 34 -10.31 9.96 -4.54
C CYS A 34 -11.35 11.07 -4.74
N ALA A 35 -12.11 11.43 -3.72
CA ALA A 35 -13.13 12.49 -3.78
C ALA A 35 -12.53 13.89 -4.00
N LYS A 36 -11.31 14.14 -3.48
CA LYS A 36 -10.64 15.45 -3.56
C LYS A 36 -9.75 15.62 -4.79
N GLY A 37 -9.41 14.53 -5.46
CA GLY A 37 -8.29 14.50 -6.40
C GLY A 37 -8.66 14.31 -7.87
N GLU A 38 -7.62 14.34 -8.69
CA GLU A 38 -7.64 13.96 -10.10
C GLU A 38 -7.65 12.43 -10.30
N LEU A 39 -7.38 11.66 -9.24
CA LEU A 39 -7.39 10.20 -9.28
C LEU A 39 -8.82 9.67 -9.32
N LYS A 40 -9.29 9.34 -10.53
CA LYS A 40 -10.65 8.81 -10.74
C LYS A 40 -10.69 7.29 -10.59
N VAL A 41 -11.79 6.82 -10.03
CA VAL A 41 -12.08 5.40 -9.84
C VAL A 41 -13.05 4.97 -10.94
N ALA A 42 -12.63 4.07 -11.81
CA ALA A 42 -13.47 3.50 -12.88
C ALA A 42 -14.39 2.38 -12.36
N LYS A 43 -13.92 1.62 -11.36
CA LYS A 43 -14.65 0.51 -10.75
C LYS A 43 -14.10 0.22 -9.36
N VAL A 44 -14.98 -0.17 -8.44
CA VAL A 44 -14.60 -0.83 -7.18
C VAL A 44 -15.13 -2.26 -7.20
N VAL A 45 -14.32 -3.22 -6.74
CA VAL A 45 -14.71 -4.61 -6.55
C VAL A 45 -14.45 -5.00 -5.10
N GLU A 46 -15.49 -5.41 -4.41
CA GLU A 46 -15.38 -5.99 -3.07
C GLU A 46 -15.02 -7.47 -3.14
N LEU A 47 -14.14 -7.90 -2.26
CA LEU A 47 -13.64 -9.26 -2.11
C LEU A 47 -13.77 -9.66 -0.64
N LYS A 48 -13.80 -10.97 -0.37
CA LYS A 48 -13.86 -11.49 1.00
C LYS A 48 -12.77 -10.94 1.94
N ASN A 49 -11.61 -10.59 1.38
CA ASN A 49 -10.44 -10.12 2.13
C ASN A 49 -10.04 -8.68 1.81
N GLY A 50 -10.88 -7.88 1.16
CA GLY A 50 -10.60 -6.46 0.90
C GLY A 50 -11.24 -5.92 -0.37
N LEU A 51 -10.60 -4.92 -1.00
CA LEU A 51 -11.18 -4.18 -2.12
C LEU A 51 -10.16 -3.97 -3.24
N ASP A 52 -10.65 -3.94 -4.48
CA ASP A 52 -9.89 -3.56 -5.67
C ASP A 52 -10.49 -2.31 -6.29
N TYR A 53 -9.71 -1.22 -6.29
CA TYR A 53 -10.03 0.03 -6.95
C TYR A 53 -9.31 0.11 -8.29
N PHE A 54 -10.07 0.24 -9.36
CA PHE A 54 -9.55 0.41 -10.71
C PHE A 54 -9.37 1.90 -10.98
N MET A 55 -8.13 2.34 -11.03
CA MET A 55 -7.71 3.74 -11.00
C MET A 55 -7.27 4.24 -12.37
N SER A 56 -7.58 5.51 -12.66
CA SER A 56 -7.32 6.15 -13.95
C SER A 56 -5.86 6.48 -14.25
N ASP A 57 -5.00 6.57 -13.23
CA ASP A 57 -3.61 7.02 -13.37
C ASP A 57 -2.66 6.20 -12.48
N ASN A 58 -1.57 5.71 -13.08
CA ASN A 58 -0.64 4.81 -12.38
C ASN A 58 0.32 5.52 -11.41
N GLU A 59 0.73 6.76 -11.66
CA GLU A 59 1.65 7.52 -10.82
C GLU A 59 0.95 7.97 -9.54
N LEU A 60 -0.26 8.52 -9.70
CA LEU A 60 -1.11 8.91 -8.57
C LEU A 60 -1.46 7.69 -7.70
N THR A 61 -1.74 6.53 -8.31
CA THR A 61 -2.02 5.30 -7.55
C THR A 61 -0.81 4.81 -6.76
N ARG A 62 0.40 4.88 -7.33
CA ARG A 62 1.66 4.58 -6.61
C ARG A 62 1.88 5.56 -5.46
N GLY A 63 1.58 6.83 -5.69
CA GLY A 63 1.63 7.88 -4.67
C GLY A 63 0.70 7.57 -3.50
N LEU A 64 -0.56 7.21 -3.78
CA LEU A 64 -1.53 6.80 -2.77
C LEU A 64 -1.05 5.58 -1.98
N GLY A 65 -0.53 4.55 -2.64
CA GLY A 65 0.05 3.38 -1.94
C GLY A 65 1.17 3.75 -0.97
N LYS A 66 2.07 4.66 -1.34
CA LYS A 66 3.13 5.16 -0.44
C LYS A 66 2.56 5.97 0.74
N GLN A 67 1.50 6.75 0.51
CA GLN A 67 0.82 7.47 1.58
C GLN A 67 0.17 6.51 2.58
N LEU A 68 -0.47 5.44 2.09
CA LEU A 68 -1.04 4.38 2.92
C LEU A 68 0.03 3.75 3.82
N GLN A 69 1.13 3.29 3.23
CA GLN A 69 2.25 2.71 3.98
C GLN A 69 2.81 3.66 5.04
N LYS A 70 2.98 4.95 4.70
CA LYS A 70 3.50 5.95 5.65
C LYS A 70 2.54 6.21 6.80
N ARG A 71 1.23 6.21 6.54
CA ARG A 71 0.19 6.58 7.50
C ARG A 71 -0.24 5.43 8.40
N PHE A 72 -0.43 4.25 7.82
CA PHE A 72 -1.02 3.10 8.50
C PHE A 72 0.00 2.01 8.85
N GLY A 73 1.25 2.15 8.42
CA GLY A 73 2.19 1.02 8.41
C GLY A 73 1.80 0.00 7.35
N GLY A 74 2.55 -1.08 7.20
CA GLY A 74 2.18 -2.16 6.30
C GLY A 74 3.03 -2.34 5.04
N GLU A 75 2.87 -3.51 4.44
CA GLU A 75 3.53 -3.91 3.22
C GLU A 75 2.90 -3.21 2.01
N LEU A 76 3.76 -2.70 1.13
CA LEU A 76 3.39 -2.15 -0.17
C LEU A 76 4.14 -2.90 -1.26
N THR A 77 3.42 -3.63 -2.10
CA THR A 77 3.96 -4.28 -3.30
C THR A 77 3.46 -3.55 -4.53
N VAL A 78 4.37 -3.24 -5.47
CA VAL A 78 3.99 -2.64 -6.74
C VAL A 78 4.56 -3.44 -7.90
N THR A 79 3.68 -3.91 -8.79
CA THR A 79 4.05 -4.65 -10.00
C THR A 79 3.50 -3.93 -11.24
N ALA A 80 4.06 -4.24 -12.40
CA ALA A 80 3.56 -3.77 -13.68
C ALA A 80 3.58 -4.91 -14.68
N SER A 81 2.52 -5.05 -15.46
CA SER A 81 2.40 -6.06 -16.53
C SER A 81 2.04 -5.38 -17.84
N LEU A 82 2.63 -5.84 -18.93
CA LEU A 82 2.27 -5.39 -20.28
C LEU A 82 0.79 -5.74 -20.53
N HIS A 83 -0.02 -4.74 -20.84
CA HIS A 83 -1.44 -4.93 -21.13
C HIS A 83 -1.70 -5.06 -22.62
N THR A 84 -1.15 -4.16 -23.43
CA THR A 84 -1.28 -4.21 -24.89
C THR A 84 -0.19 -3.37 -25.55
N LYS A 85 -0.07 -3.47 -26.87
CA LYS A 85 0.76 -2.61 -27.71
C LYS A 85 -0.15 -1.84 -28.65
N LYS A 86 -0.10 -0.52 -28.61
CA LYS A 86 -0.89 0.38 -29.47
C LYS A 86 0.05 1.35 -30.17
N ASP A 87 -0.01 1.42 -31.49
CA ASP A 87 0.81 2.32 -32.32
C ASP A 87 2.32 2.20 -32.01
N GLY A 88 2.80 0.96 -31.82
CA GLY A 88 4.19 0.69 -31.46
C GLY A 88 4.55 0.94 -29.99
N LYS A 89 3.67 1.58 -29.20
CA LYS A 89 3.89 1.85 -27.77
C LYS A 89 3.29 0.76 -26.89
N GLU A 90 4.08 0.33 -25.92
CA GLU A 90 3.63 -0.62 -24.90
C GLU A 90 2.84 0.09 -23.81
N LEU A 91 1.62 -0.38 -23.57
CA LEU A 91 0.74 0.09 -22.52
C LEU A 91 0.77 -0.91 -21.38
N TYR A 92 1.19 -0.46 -20.20
CA TYR A 92 1.27 -1.27 -18.99
C TYR A 92 0.09 -1.01 -18.07
N ARG A 93 -0.30 -2.03 -17.30
CA ARG A 93 -1.16 -1.90 -16.12
C ARG A 93 -0.33 -2.10 -14.87
N VAL A 94 -0.59 -1.28 -13.86
CA VAL A 94 0.12 -1.30 -12.58
C VAL A 94 -0.77 -1.90 -11.51
N THR A 95 -0.23 -2.78 -10.69
CA THR A 95 -0.91 -3.24 -9.47
C THR A 95 -0.19 -2.65 -8.27
N VAL A 96 -0.92 -1.94 -7.42
CA VAL A 96 -0.46 -1.41 -6.13
C VAL A 96 -1.20 -2.15 -5.04
N LEU A 97 -0.51 -3.05 -4.33
CA LEU A 97 -1.08 -3.89 -3.29
C LEU A 97 -0.61 -3.42 -1.92
N PHE A 98 -1.57 -3.14 -1.05
CA PHE A 98 -1.34 -2.71 0.32
C PHE A 98 -1.93 -3.72 1.31
N ARG A 99 -1.12 -4.11 2.30
CA ARG A 99 -1.52 -4.92 3.46
C ARG A 99 -1.03 -4.23 4.74
N PRO A 100 -1.90 -3.92 5.70
CA PRO A 100 -1.46 -3.36 6.97
C PRO A 100 -0.66 -4.39 7.77
N THR A 101 0.15 -3.90 8.70
CA THR A 101 0.79 -4.71 9.74
C THR A 101 0.02 -4.58 11.04
N PRO A 102 0.08 -5.57 11.95
CA PRO A 102 -0.60 -5.48 13.24
C PRO A 102 -0.03 -4.38 14.15
N PHE A 103 1.21 -3.94 13.89
CA PHE A 103 1.88 -2.86 14.62
C PHE A 103 2.18 -1.66 13.72
N ARG A 104 2.45 -0.53 14.37
CA ARG A 104 2.75 0.79 13.82
C ARG A 104 4.05 1.34 14.41
N LYS A 105 4.51 2.46 13.85
CA LYS A 105 5.64 3.21 14.41
C LYS A 105 5.28 3.67 15.83
N GLY A 106 6.17 3.38 16.78
CA GLY A 106 6.01 3.70 18.20
C GLY A 106 5.74 2.46 19.05
N ASP A 107 5.20 1.40 18.46
CA ASP A 107 4.77 0.23 19.19
C ASP A 107 5.95 -0.61 19.70
N LEU A 108 5.69 -1.34 20.78
CA LEU A 108 6.61 -2.33 21.33
C LEU A 108 6.30 -3.71 20.74
N VAL A 109 7.31 -4.33 20.14
CA VAL A 109 7.20 -5.62 19.45
C VAL A 109 8.27 -6.60 19.92
N MET A 110 8.01 -7.90 19.76
CA MET A 110 8.98 -8.97 19.95
C MET A 110 9.64 -9.32 18.62
N TYR A 111 10.97 -9.34 18.61
CA TYR A 111 11.78 -9.81 17.49
C TYR A 111 13.02 -10.51 18.02
N GLY A 112 13.31 -11.71 17.52
CA GLY A 112 14.47 -12.50 17.98
C GLY A 112 14.45 -12.85 19.48
N GLY A 113 13.26 -12.93 20.10
CA GLY A 113 13.13 -13.18 21.54
C GLY A 113 13.30 -11.94 22.44
N GLU A 114 13.53 -10.76 21.85
CA GLU A 114 13.76 -9.52 22.61
C GLU A 114 12.74 -8.43 22.26
N LYS A 115 12.48 -7.54 23.23
CA LYS A 115 11.57 -6.39 23.08
C LYS A 115 12.23 -5.26 22.29
N HIS A 116 11.56 -4.80 21.24
CA HIS A 116 12.01 -3.72 20.37
C HIS A 116 10.93 -2.66 20.19
N VAL A 117 11.31 -1.40 20.03
CA VAL A 117 10.41 -0.31 19.63
C VAL A 117 10.48 -0.14 18.11
N VAL A 118 9.32 -0.04 17.44
CA VAL A 118 9.25 0.27 16.01
C VAL A 118 9.59 1.74 15.79
N ARG A 119 10.76 2.03 15.22
CA ARG A 119 11.23 3.41 15.03
C ARG A 119 10.83 4.01 13.70
N ALA A 120 10.75 3.20 12.65
CA ALA A 120 10.31 3.65 11.34
C ALA A 120 9.66 2.53 10.55
N MET A 121 8.66 2.93 9.76
CA MET A 121 8.02 2.09 8.76
C MET A 121 7.96 2.89 7.46
N GLY A 122 8.47 2.30 6.39
CA GLY A 122 8.50 2.88 5.05
C GLY A 122 8.68 1.73 4.08
N LYS A 123 9.66 1.81 3.19
CA LYS A 123 10.07 0.68 2.33
C LYS A 123 10.46 -0.56 3.14
N ASP A 124 11.13 -0.34 4.26
CA ASP A 124 11.56 -1.35 5.23
C ASP A 124 11.15 -0.92 6.64
N ILE A 125 11.31 -1.83 7.61
CA ILE A 125 10.98 -1.65 9.03
C ILE A 125 12.29 -1.50 9.81
N PHE A 126 12.35 -0.49 10.69
CA PHE A 126 13.49 -0.30 11.59
C PHE A 126 13.05 -0.49 13.04
N LEU A 127 13.66 -1.45 13.71
CA LEU A 127 13.44 -1.76 15.11
C LEU A 127 14.61 -1.26 15.95
N GLN A 128 14.34 -0.90 17.21
CA GLN A 128 15.38 -0.61 18.19
C GLN A 128 15.15 -1.44 19.44
N ASN A 129 16.14 -2.24 19.84
CA ASN A 129 16.10 -3.01 21.06
C ASN A 129 15.89 -2.09 22.26
N SER A 130 14.94 -2.44 23.13
CA SER A 130 14.48 -1.57 24.22
C SER A 130 15.45 -1.53 25.39
N LYS A 131 16.34 -2.52 25.52
CA LYS A 131 17.37 -2.60 26.58
C LYS A 131 18.71 -2.08 26.12
N THR A 132 19.17 -2.50 24.95
CA THR A 132 20.54 -2.23 24.46
C THR A 132 20.61 -1.05 23.50
N GLY A 133 19.48 -0.60 22.95
CA GLY A 133 19.43 0.45 21.95
C GLY A 133 19.91 0.03 20.55
N LYS A 134 20.33 -1.23 20.35
CA LYS A 134 20.74 -1.79 19.06
C LYS A 134 19.63 -1.66 18.02
N LYS A 135 19.97 -1.29 16.78
CA LYS A 135 19.02 -1.14 15.67
C LYS A 135 19.04 -2.38 14.77
N GLU A 136 17.86 -2.82 14.36
CA GLU A 136 17.66 -3.92 13.40
C GLU A 136 16.90 -3.39 12.18
N HIS A 137 17.29 -3.84 10.98
CA HIS A 137 16.69 -3.46 9.71
C HIS A 137 15.99 -4.68 9.10
N ILE A 138 14.67 -4.62 8.99
CA ILE A 138 13.81 -5.75 8.62
C ILE A 138 13.05 -5.43 7.34
N LYS A 139 13.01 -6.39 6.40
CA LYS A 139 12.19 -6.29 5.18
C LYS A 139 10.78 -6.82 5.44
N TYR A 140 9.78 -6.34 4.71
CA TYR A 140 8.39 -6.81 4.90
C TYR A 140 8.20 -8.32 4.66
N ARG A 141 9.00 -8.94 3.79
CA ARG A 141 8.99 -10.41 3.63
C ARG A 141 9.26 -11.19 4.93
N ASP A 142 9.94 -10.53 5.88
CA ASP A 142 10.35 -11.07 7.17
C ASP A 142 9.46 -10.55 8.32
N VAL A 143 8.38 -9.80 8.01
CA VAL A 143 7.49 -9.18 9.00
C VAL A 143 6.79 -10.18 9.92
N LYS A 144 6.55 -11.40 9.44
CA LYS A 144 5.99 -12.53 10.21
C LYS A 144 6.85 -12.96 11.40
N LEU A 145 8.12 -12.54 11.44
CA LEU A 145 9.02 -12.78 12.57
C LEU A 145 8.83 -11.77 13.71
N ILE A 146 8.07 -10.69 13.46
CA ILE A 146 7.76 -9.65 14.42
C ILE A 146 6.37 -9.94 15.01
N ARG A 147 6.28 -10.01 16.33
CA ARG A 147 5.01 -10.19 17.04
C ARG A 147 4.71 -8.98 17.89
N GLU A 148 3.45 -8.56 17.94
CA GLU A 148 3.02 -7.51 18.85
C GLU A 148 3.13 -7.99 20.30
N VAL A 149 3.57 -7.12 21.20
CA VAL A 149 3.47 -7.39 22.64
C VAL A 149 2.04 -7.03 23.03
N MET A 150 1.17 -8.02 23.21
CA MET A 150 -0.09 -7.78 23.91
C MET A 150 0.25 -7.58 25.39
N GLU A 151 -0.07 -6.41 25.94
CA GLU A 151 -0.12 -6.19 27.40
C GLU A 151 -1.35 -6.88 28.01
#